data_AF-A0A382X1S9-F1
#
_entry.id   AF-A0A382X1S9-F1
#
_cell.length_a   1.000
_cell.length_b   1.000
_cell.length_c   1.000
_cell.angle_alpha   90.00
_cell.angle_beta   90.00
_cell.angle_gamma   90.00
#
_symmetry.space_group_name_H-M   'P 1'
#
loop_
_entity.id
_entity.type
_entity.pdbx_description
1 polymer ?
#
loop_
_entity_poly.entity_id
_entity_poly.type
_entity_poly.pdbx_seq_one_letter_code
_entity_poly.pdbx_strand_id
1 'polypeptide(L)'
;EGDMSHLEYSGFNTAIDSEWDEFPTDGKVFRVNDNTEYLSLGFTSHHPRGAYALKTREEGIETTLLDVIWQTGKSGKVTPVAILEPIEIDDAIISRATLNNIAYIKSLNLEIGCRVKVIRAGKIIPRVIERVS
;
A
#
# COMPACT_ATOMS: atom_id res chain seq x y z
N GLU A 1 31.20 9.28 -13.52
CA GLU A 1 30.17 9.90 -14.37
C GLU A 1 29.18 8.82 -14.75
N GLY A 2 27.90 9.04 -14.42
CA GLY A 2 26.89 7.97 -14.40
C GLY A 2 26.31 7.69 -15.78
N ASP A 3 25.88 6.44 -16.00
CA ASP A 3 25.22 5.97 -17.23
C ASP A 3 24.11 6.92 -17.74
N MET A 4 23.38 7.55 -16.81
CA MET A 4 22.28 8.45 -17.13
C MET A 4 22.77 9.73 -17.85
N SER A 5 23.93 10.27 -17.49
CA SER A 5 24.50 11.46 -18.15
C SER A 5 24.94 11.16 -19.60
N HIS A 6 25.35 9.92 -19.89
CA HIS A 6 25.67 9.52 -21.26
C HIS A 6 24.40 9.40 -22.14
N LEU A 7 23.30 8.91 -21.55
CA LEU A 7 22.01 8.85 -22.23
C LEU A 7 21.47 10.24 -22.52
N GLU A 8 21.58 11.16 -21.57
CA GLU A 8 21.24 12.58 -21.74
C GLU A 8 22.06 13.23 -22.88
N TYR A 9 23.39 13.04 -22.88
CA TYR A 9 24.26 13.51 -23.98
C TYR A 9 23.87 12.91 -25.35
N SER A 10 23.34 11.70 -25.34
CA SER A 10 22.85 11.01 -26.55
C SER A 10 21.45 11.47 -26.99
N GLY A 11 20.87 12.47 -26.32
CA GLY A 11 19.57 13.06 -26.64
C GLY A 11 18.37 12.28 -26.10
N PHE A 12 18.58 11.33 -25.18
CA PHE A 12 17.48 10.63 -24.51
C PHE A 12 17.05 11.38 -23.26
N ASN A 13 15.74 11.49 -23.05
CA ASN A 13 15.19 11.88 -21.75
C ASN A 13 15.37 10.72 -20.77
N THR A 14 15.95 11.01 -19.62
CA THR A 14 16.22 10.02 -18.58
C THR A 14 15.35 10.25 -17.35
N ALA A 15 15.28 9.26 -16.46
CA ALA A 15 14.49 9.35 -15.23
C ALA A 15 14.98 10.44 -14.23
N ILE A 16 16.12 11.09 -14.49
CA ILE A 16 16.65 12.19 -13.67
C ILE A 16 16.38 13.57 -14.27
N ASP A 17 15.92 13.65 -15.54
CA ASP A 17 15.81 14.92 -16.27
C ASP A 17 14.47 15.64 -16.05
N SER A 18 13.50 14.99 -15.42
CA SER A 18 12.17 15.57 -15.20
C SER A 18 11.42 14.97 -14.00
N GLU A 19 10.63 15.82 -13.34
CA GLU A 19 9.52 15.37 -12.50
C GLU A 19 8.36 15.06 -13.45
N TRP A 20 8.14 13.78 -13.73
CA TRP A 20 7.09 13.28 -14.63
C TRP A 20 5.69 13.42 -14.01
N ASP A 21 5.34 14.63 -13.57
CA ASP A 21 4.14 14.96 -12.78
C ASP A 21 2.83 14.70 -13.54
N GLU A 22 2.91 14.57 -14.86
CA GLU A 22 1.80 14.16 -15.72
C GLU A 22 1.38 12.71 -15.50
N PHE A 23 2.22 11.90 -14.85
CA PHE A 23 1.91 10.51 -14.51
C PHE A 23 1.71 10.32 -13.00
N PRO A 24 0.69 9.55 -12.59
CA PRO A 24 0.49 9.24 -11.17
C PRO A 24 1.65 8.39 -10.64
N THR A 25 2.27 8.84 -9.55
CA THR A 25 3.31 8.10 -8.82
C THR A 25 2.79 7.65 -7.46
N ASP A 26 3.26 6.50 -6.95
CA ASP A 26 2.84 5.93 -5.66
C ASP A 26 3.93 6.02 -4.57
N GLY A 27 5.03 6.71 -4.86
CA GLY A 27 6.14 6.89 -3.95
C GLY A 27 7.46 7.20 -4.66
N LYS A 28 8.55 7.09 -3.90
CA LYS A 28 9.92 7.30 -4.38
C LYS A 28 10.71 6.00 -4.28
N VAL A 29 11.61 5.77 -5.23
CA VAL A 29 12.55 4.64 -5.16
C VAL A 29 13.93 5.18 -4.84
N PHE A 30 14.54 4.65 -3.79
CA PHE A 30 15.92 4.93 -3.43
C PHE A 30 16.77 3.77 -3.91
N ARG A 31 17.90 4.08 -4.54
CA ARG A 31 18.86 3.10 -5.05
C ARG A 31 20.28 3.55 -4.73
N VAL A 32 21.16 2.60 -4.45
CA VAL A 32 22.61 2.85 -4.40
C VAL A 32 23.07 3.42 -5.73
N ASN A 33 23.67 4.61 -5.69
CA ASN A 33 24.03 5.37 -6.89
C ASN A 33 25.16 4.71 -7.68
N ASP A 34 26.08 4.02 -7.00
CA ASP A 34 27.17 3.29 -7.66
C ASP A 34 26.67 1.95 -8.21
N ASN A 35 26.85 1.73 -9.52
CA ASN A 35 26.39 0.53 -10.20
C ASN A 35 27.14 -0.73 -9.72
N THR A 36 28.43 -0.63 -9.44
CA THR A 36 29.25 -1.77 -9.00
C THR A 36 28.84 -2.18 -7.59
N GLU A 37 28.68 -1.22 -6.68
CA GLU A 37 28.18 -1.46 -5.33
C GLU A 37 26.76 -2.04 -5.36
N TYR A 38 25.85 -1.44 -6.13
CA TYR A 38 24.48 -1.92 -6.30
C TYR A 38 24.43 -3.39 -6.74
N LEU A 39 25.26 -3.79 -7.71
CA LEU A 39 25.34 -5.17 -8.19
C LEU A 39 25.95 -6.11 -7.15
N SER A 40 26.95 -5.65 -6.40
CA SER A 40 27.61 -6.46 -5.37
C SER A 40 26.68 -6.81 -4.19
N LEU A 41 25.70 -5.95 -3.90
CA LEU A 41 24.67 -6.20 -2.89
C LEU A 41 23.74 -7.36 -3.29
N GLY A 42 23.62 -7.67 -4.57
CA GLY A 42 22.86 -8.81 -5.08
C GLY A 42 21.34 -8.67 -4.99
N PHE A 43 20.63 -9.81 -5.10
CA PHE A 43 19.18 -9.87 -5.28
C PHE A 43 18.56 -10.92 -4.35
N THR A 44 17.28 -10.73 -4.02
CA THR A 44 16.40 -11.78 -3.47
C THR A 44 15.71 -12.51 -4.64
N SER A 45 14.84 -13.49 -4.35
CA SER A 45 14.06 -14.16 -5.40
C SER A 45 13.13 -13.23 -6.18
N HIS A 46 12.80 -12.05 -5.64
CA HIS A 46 11.85 -11.11 -6.25
C HIS A 46 12.35 -9.67 -6.42
N HIS A 47 13.34 -9.21 -5.63
CA HIS A 47 13.73 -7.80 -5.58
C HIS A 47 15.24 -7.59 -5.35
N PRO A 48 15.85 -6.50 -5.87
CA PRO A 48 17.24 -6.12 -5.59
C PRO A 48 17.45 -5.73 -4.13
N ARG A 49 18.66 -5.94 -3.60
CA ARG A 49 19.04 -5.54 -2.23
C ARG A 49 19.52 -4.10 -2.14
N GLY A 50 20.04 -3.53 -3.22
CA GLY A 50 20.52 -2.15 -3.28
C GLY A 50 19.46 -1.10 -3.63
N ALA A 51 18.17 -1.43 -3.57
CA ALA A 51 17.09 -0.47 -3.81
C ALA A 51 15.87 -0.74 -2.94
N TYR A 52 15.16 0.33 -2.57
CA TYR A 52 13.96 0.28 -1.75
C TYR A 52 12.93 1.30 -2.23
N ALA A 53 11.66 0.88 -2.29
CA ALA A 53 10.55 1.76 -2.59
C ALA A 53 9.97 2.34 -1.29
N LEU A 54 10.02 3.66 -1.16
CA LEU A 54 9.33 4.40 -0.11
C LEU A 54 7.98 4.86 -0.64
N LYS A 55 6.92 4.18 -0.21
CA LYS A 55 5.55 4.55 -0.55
C LYS A 55 4.95 5.38 0.57
N THR A 56 4.29 6.48 0.20
CA THR A 56 3.50 7.26 1.15
C THR A 56 2.32 6.41 1.59
N ARG A 57 2.09 6.31 2.90
CA ARG A 57 0.89 5.63 3.40
C ARG A 57 -0.28 6.59 3.20
N GLU A 58 -1.33 6.11 2.55
CA GLU A 58 -2.59 6.82 2.47
C GLU A 58 -3.11 7.07 3.89
N GLU A 59 -3.48 8.31 4.18
CA GLU A 59 -4.25 8.63 5.38
C GLU A 59 -5.64 7.99 5.20
N GLY A 60 -5.89 6.93 5.95
CA GLY A 60 -7.19 6.25 5.89
C GLY A 60 -8.32 7.14 6.36
N ILE A 61 -9.49 6.96 5.77
CA ILE A 61 -10.70 7.71 6.09
C ILE A 61 -11.36 7.06 7.32
N GLU A 62 -11.78 7.90 8.27
CA GLU A 62 -12.43 7.46 9.49
C GLU A 62 -13.90 7.07 9.23
N THR A 63 -14.32 5.95 9.79
CA THR A 63 -15.71 5.49 9.80
C THR A 63 -16.00 4.66 11.07
N THR A 64 -17.25 4.30 11.28
CA THR A 64 -17.71 3.48 12.39
C THR A 64 -17.72 2.00 12.00
N LEU A 65 -17.13 1.13 12.84
CA LEU A 65 -17.28 -0.32 12.71
C LEU A 65 -18.64 -0.75 13.26
N LEU A 66 -19.59 -1.08 12.40
CA LEU A 66 -20.97 -1.41 12.78
C LEU A 66 -21.14 -2.88 13.20
N ASP A 67 -20.47 -3.80 12.52
CA ASP A 67 -20.56 -5.23 12.77
C ASP A 67 -19.39 -6.00 12.14
N VAL A 68 -19.24 -7.29 12.45
CA VAL A 68 -18.30 -8.21 11.80
C VAL A 68 -19.00 -9.48 11.37
N ILE A 69 -19.03 -9.73 10.06
CA ILE A 69 -19.54 -10.98 9.49
C ILE A 69 -18.39 -11.96 9.24
N TRP A 70 -18.65 -13.25 9.45
CA TRP A 70 -17.68 -14.32 9.21
C TRP A 70 -18.03 -15.07 7.92
N GLN A 71 -17.08 -15.10 6.99
CA GLN A 71 -17.25 -15.77 5.70
C GLN A 71 -16.38 -17.03 5.64
N THR A 72 -16.93 -18.13 5.14
CA THR A 72 -16.19 -19.38 4.92
C THR A 72 -15.80 -19.49 3.46
N GLY A 73 -14.50 -19.51 3.18
CA GLY A 73 -13.97 -19.70 1.83
C GLY A 73 -14.04 -21.15 1.37
N LYS A 74 -13.78 -21.38 0.07
CA LYS A 74 -13.81 -22.72 -0.55
C LYS A 74 -12.88 -23.75 0.12
N SER A 75 -11.80 -23.28 0.75
CA SER A 75 -10.83 -24.10 1.49
C SER A 75 -11.23 -24.34 2.95
N GLY A 76 -12.40 -23.89 3.40
CA GLY A 76 -12.82 -23.92 4.81
C GLY A 76 -12.22 -22.81 5.67
N LYS A 77 -11.36 -21.94 5.11
CA LYS A 77 -10.81 -20.79 5.83
C LYS A 77 -11.93 -19.81 6.18
N VAL A 78 -12.08 -19.51 7.47
CA VAL A 78 -13.03 -18.51 7.96
C VAL A 78 -12.35 -17.14 8.03
N THR A 79 -12.90 -16.14 7.34
CA THR A 79 -12.36 -14.79 7.25
C THR A 79 -13.36 -13.76 7.78
N PRO A 80 -12.94 -12.86 8.68
CA PRO A 80 -13.79 -11.78 9.17
C PRO A 80 -13.85 -10.63 8.17
N VAL A 81 -15.05 -10.07 7.98
CA VAL A 81 -15.32 -8.89 7.16
C VAL A 81 -16.04 -7.85 8.02
N ALA A 82 -15.48 -6.65 8.08
CA ALA A 82 -16.08 -5.50 8.75
C ALA A 82 -17.29 -5.00 7.95
N ILE A 83 -18.38 -4.72 8.65
CA ILE A 83 -19.49 -3.90 8.18
C ILE A 83 -19.25 -2.50 8.73
N LEU A 84 -19.21 -1.52 7.83
CA LEU A 84 -18.84 -0.16 8.14
C LEU A 84 -20.01 0.77 7.87
N GLU A 85 -20.05 1.88 8.60
CA GLU A 85 -20.86 3.02 8.18
C GLU A 85 -20.37 3.48 6.78
N PRO A 86 -21.25 3.62 5.77
CA PRO A 86 -20.84 3.90 4.41
C PRO A 86 -20.00 5.18 4.32
N ILE A 87 -18.81 5.06 3.72
CA ILE A 87 -17.91 6.19 3.46
C ILE A 87 -17.44 6.19 2.02
N GLU A 88 -17.16 7.36 1.48
CA GLU A 88 -16.62 7.52 0.13
C GLU A 88 -15.07 7.51 0.18
N ILE A 89 -14.45 6.62 -0.59
CA ILE A 89 -12.99 6.52 -0.76
C ILE A 89 -12.72 6.32 -2.26
N ASP A 90 -11.92 7.21 -2.87
CA ASP A 90 -11.57 7.15 -4.30
C ASP A 90 -12.81 6.99 -5.22
N ASP A 91 -13.79 7.88 -5.06
CA ASP A 91 -15.07 7.90 -5.80
C ASP A 91 -15.89 6.59 -5.68
N ALA A 92 -15.65 5.80 -4.63
CA ALA A 92 -16.38 4.57 -4.35
C ALA A 92 -16.95 4.56 -2.94
N ILE A 93 -18.22 4.18 -2.82
CA ILE A 93 -18.88 3.99 -1.51
C ILE A 93 -18.45 2.64 -0.93
N ILE A 94 -17.68 2.71 0.15
CA ILE A 94 -17.20 1.56 0.92
C ILE A 94 -18.10 1.35 2.13
N SER A 95 -18.71 0.17 2.20
CA SER A 95 -19.49 -0.30 3.36
C SER A 95 -18.95 -1.60 3.96
N ARG A 96 -17.92 -2.19 3.34
CA ARG A 96 -17.29 -3.45 3.76
C ARG A 96 -15.79 -3.38 3.60
N ALA A 97 -15.06 -3.93 4.57
CA ALA A 97 -13.60 -4.02 4.52
C ALA A 97 -13.10 -5.34 5.10
N THR A 98 -11.95 -5.81 4.60
CA THR A 98 -11.31 -7.02 5.13
C THR A 98 -10.70 -6.76 6.52
N LEU A 99 -10.89 -7.71 7.43
CA LEU A 99 -10.20 -7.78 8.71
C LEU A 99 -9.12 -8.87 8.72
N ASN A 100 -8.80 -9.47 7.56
CA ASN A 100 -7.80 -10.53 7.34
C ASN A 100 -8.00 -11.83 8.15
N ASN A 101 -7.90 -11.77 9.48
CA ASN A 101 -8.01 -12.88 10.41
C ASN A 101 -8.24 -12.37 11.84
N ILE A 102 -8.50 -13.29 12.78
CA ILE A 102 -8.75 -12.94 14.18
C ILE A 102 -7.56 -12.29 14.88
N ALA A 103 -6.32 -12.66 14.52
CA ALA A 103 -5.13 -12.06 15.12
C ALA A 103 -5.01 -10.57 14.76
N TYR A 104 -5.43 -10.20 13.55
CA TYR A 104 -5.47 -8.83 13.07
C TYR A 104 -6.50 -7.97 13.84
N ILE A 105 -7.69 -8.52 14.10
CA ILE A 105 -8.71 -7.89 14.95
C ILE A 105 -8.14 -7.60 16.34
N LYS A 106 -7.45 -8.59 16.93
CA LYS A 106 -6.82 -8.45 18.25
C LYS A 106 -5.68 -7.43 18.24
N SER A 107 -4.83 -7.42 17.22
CA SER A 107 -3.71 -6.47 17.15
C SER A 107 -4.15 -5.02 17.05
N LEU A 108 -5.30 -4.78 16.43
CA LEU A 108 -5.90 -3.44 16.32
C LEU A 108 -6.84 -3.10 17.48
N ASN A 109 -7.03 -4.04 18.42
CA ASN A 109 -7.97 -3.92 19.54
C ASN A 109 -9.37 -3.46 19.08
N LEU A 110 -9.92 -4.07 18.03
CA LEU A 110 -11.21 -3.64 17.47
C LEU A 110 -12.38 -4.13 18.32
N GLU A 111 -13.36 -3.25 18.48
CA GLU A 111 -14.63 -3.52 19.13
C GLU A 111 -15.77 -3.00 18.24
N ILE A 112 -16.91 -3.68 18.23
CA ILE A 112 -18.07 -3.17 17.50
C ILE A 112 -18.48 -1.82 18.10
N GLY A 113 -18.70 -0.83 17.24
CA GLY A 113 -18.99 0.56 17.59
C GLY A 113 -17.75 1.47 17.65
N CYS A 114 -16.52 0.94 17.58
CA CYS A 114 -15.33 1.79 17.57
C CYS A 114 -15.17 2.55 16.25
N ARG A 115 -14.45 3.69 16.29
CA ARG A 115 -14.05 4.39 15.06
C ARG A 115 -12.77 3.79 14.51
N VAL A 116 -12.72 3.60 13.20
CA VAL A 116 -11.62 2.94 12.49
C VAL A 116 -11.20 3.74 11.27
N LYS A 117 -9.91 3.68 10.91
CA LYS A 117 -9.43 4.17 9.62
C LYS A 117 -9.45 3.06 8.58
N VAL A 118 -9.93 3.39 7.39
CA VAL A 118 -10.08 2.48 6.27
C VAL A 118 -9.34 3.05 5.06
N ILE A 119 -8.59 2.19 4.37
CA ILE A 119 -7.94 2.51 3.09
C ILE A 119 -8.44 1.57 2.00
N ARG A 120 -8.22 1.94 0.75
CA ARG A 120 -8.44 1.06 -0.40
C ARG A 120 -7.09 0.54 -0.89
N ALA A 121 -6.63 -0.57 -0.32
CA ALA A 121 -5.32 -1.14 -0.64
C ALA A 121 -5.18 -1.40 -2.15
N GLY A 122 -4.16 -0.79 -2.76
CA GLY A 122 -3.92 -0.84 -4.20
C GLY A 122 -5.06 -0.25 -5.03
N LYS A 123 -5.82 0.71 -4.49
CA LYS A 123 -7.02 1.32 -5.09
C LYS A 123 -8.14 0.33 -5.42
N ILE A 124 -8.11 -0.87 -4.82
CA ILE A 124 -9.11 -1.92 -5.09
C ILE A 124 -9.72 -2.48 -3.81
N ILE A 125 -8.93 -2.91 -2.84
CA ILE A 125 -9.41 -3.75 -1.73
C ILE A 125 -9.55 -2.92 -0.44
N PRO A 126 -10.77 -2.69 0.08
CA PRO A 126 -10.94 -1.94 1.32
C PRO A 126 -10.44 -2.72 2.54
N ARG A 127 -9.67 -2.05 3.40
CA ARG A 127 -9.04 -2.65 4.59
C ARG A 127 -9.04 -1.67 5.76
N VAL A 128 -9.38 -2.18 6.95
CA VAL A 128 -9.19 -1.45 8.22
C VAL A 128 -7.71 -1.44 8.60
N ILE A 129 -7.15 -0.28 8.93
CA ILE A 129 -5.72 -0.12 9.25
C ILE A 129 -5.43 0.27 10.70
N GLU A 130 -6.38 0.93 11.38
CA GLU A 130 -6.17 1.50 12.71
C GLU A 130 -7.51 1.67 13.44
N ARG A 131 -7.50 1.52 14.77
CA ARG A 131 -8.59 1.99 15.66
C ARG A 131 -8.27 3.41 16.12
N VAL A 132 -9.23 4.30 15.96
CA VAL A 132 -9.11 5.72 16.35
C VAL A 132 -9.60 5.96 17.77
N SER A 133 -10.75 5.38 18.13
CA SER A 133 -11.40 5.51 19.44
C SER A 133 -12.28 4.31 19.71
#